data_AF-A0AA91VDU9-F1
#
_entry.id   AF-A0AA91VDU9-F1
#
_cell.length_a   1.000
_cell.length_b   1.000
_cell.length_c   1.000
_cell.angle_alpha   90.00
_cell.angle_beta   90.00
_cell.angle_gamma   90.00
#
_symmetry.space_group_name_H-M   'P 1'
#
loop_
_entity.id
_entity.type
_entity.pdbx_description
1 polymer ?
#
loop_
_entity_poly.entity_id
_entity_poly.type
_entity_poly.pdbx_seq_one_letter_code
_entity_poly.pdbx_strand_id
1 'polypeptide(L)'
;MTAYGSFYFFAIVGILLIPTIIAGLKGKMLRKYNAVLTLIMLALIFSDKPKQAMMLAAFIIWQYVLIKGYLLLRKQNNNTVMFYMAVILSILPLILAKIAPFVPDLKFVVFAGISYVTFRAVQMVFEVRDGLIKELSFFNFWEFVLFFPAISTGPIDRYRRFQKDIQKPPSAEEYQNLLYTGMNRIFQGFLYKFIIAYLLQQHVTDAAFANADTITSNIIYMYGYSLYLFFDFAGYSSFVIGVSYMMGIKTPENFNKPFISRNIKDFWNRWHMSLSFWFRDFIYMRFVFFATKKKLLKNRYTISYIGAFLNFFIMGIWHIAGHHIYQYIIYGLYHAALFILFDIFERKNKKHKFWPNNKFMHVLAIVITFHFVCFGFLIFSGHLNRYF
;
A
#
# COMPACT_ATOMS: atom_id res chain seq x y z
N MET A 1 -5.46 -6.71 -20.21
CA MET A 1 -6.66 -5.96 -19.72
C MET A 1 -6.31 -5.21 -18.43
N THR A 2 -6.71 -3.94 -18.26
CA THR A 2 -6.43 -3.20 -17.00
C THR A 2 -7.31 -3.68 -15.84
N ALA A 3 -6.70 -4.04 -14.71
CA ALA A 3 -7.44 -4.48 -13.52
C ALA A 3 -8.38 -3.38 -13.01
N TYR A 4 -9.66 -3.71 -12.83
CA TYR A 4 -10.72 -2.78 -12.38
C TYR A 4 -10.87 -1.51 -13.24
N GLY A 5 -10.37 -1.53 -14.49
CA GLY A 5 -10.38 -0.36 -15.36
C GLY A 5 -11.65 -0.21 -16.21
N SER A 6 -12.49 -1.24 -16.29
CA SER A 6 -13.69 -1.24 -17.14
C SER A 6 -14.79 -2.15 -16.60
N PHE A 7 -16.04 -1.92 -17.03
CA PHE A 7 -17.17 -2.80 -16.70
C PHE A 7 -16.97 -4.23 -17.20
N TYR A 8 -16.28 -4.43 -18.32
CA TYR A 8 -15.92 -5.77 -18.83
C TYR A 8 -15.10 -6.57 -17.81
N PHE A 9 -14.16 -5.93 -17.12
CA PHE A 9 -13.39 -6.59 -16.06
C PHE A 9 -14.31 -7.12 -14.94
N PHE A 10 -15.28 -6.30 -14.50
CA PHE A 10 -16.22 -6.68 -13.45
C PHE A 10 -17.18 -7.78 -13.89
N ALA A 11 -17.63 -7.77 -15.15
CA ALA A 11 -18.47 -8.84 -15.70
C ALA A 11 -17.75 -10.20 -15.67
N ILE A 12 -16.49 -10.22 -16.13
CA ILE A 12 -15.67 -11.45 -16.13
C ILE A 12 -15.43 -11.94 -14.70
N VAL A 13 -14.97 -11.06 -13.79
CA VAL A 13 -14.73 -11.43 -12.39
C VAL A 13 -16.03 -11.90 -11.73
N GLY A 14 -17.15 -11.22 -11.97
CA GLY A 14 -18.45 -11.59 -11.44
C GLY A 14 -18.87 -12.99 -11.84
N ILE A 15 -18.74 -13.35 -13.12
CA ILE A 15 -19.03 -14.71 -13.62
C ILE A 15 -18.11 -15.74 -12.98
N LEU A 16 -16.80 -15.47 -12.95
CA LEU A 16 -15.82 -16.39 -12.37
C LEU A 16 -15.99 -16.55 -10.86
N LEU A 17 -16.57 -15.58 -10.16
CA LEU A 17 -16.84 -15.70 -8.72
C LEU A 17 -18.08 -16.53 -8.38
N ILE A 18 -18.97 -16.83 -9.33
CA ILE A 18 -20.23 -17.54 -9.06
C ILE A 18 -20.00 -18.87 -8.30
N PRO A 19 -19.10 -19.77 -8.72
CA PRO A 19 -18.88 -21.02 -7.98
C PRO A 19 -18.34 -20.79 -6.57
N THR A 20 -17.46 -19.80 -6.40
CA THR A 20 -16.92 -19.41 -5.10
C THR A 20 -18.01 -18.87 -4.19
N ILE A 21 -18.93 -18.06 -4.71
CA ILE A 21 -20.07 -17.50 -3.96
C ILE A 21 -21.02 -18.59 -3.51
N ILE A 22 -21.42 -19.48 -4.42
CA ILE A 22 -22.32 -20.60 -4.10
C ILE A 22 -21.72 -21.51 -3.01
N ALA A 23 -20.42 -21.79 -3.09
CA ALA A 23 -19.73 -22.58 -2.08
C ALA A 23 -19.61 -21.84 -0.74
N GLY A 24 -19.26 -20.56 -0.77
CA GLY A 24 -19.11 -19.73 0.43
C GLY A 24 -20.42 -19.60 1.21
N LEU A 25 -21.56 -19.45 0.52
CA LEU A 25 -22.89 -19.45 1.12
C LEU A 25 -23.24 -20.77 1.83
N LYS A 26 -22.57 -21.86 1.46
CA LYS A 26 -22.66 -23.18 2.13
C LYS A 26 -21.56 -23.40 3.17
N GLY A 27 -20.80 -22.36 3.54
CA GLY A 27 -19.68 -22.42 4.50
C GLY A 27 -18.45 -23.16 3.97
N LYS A 28 -18.29 -23.28 2.65
CA LYS A 28 -17.15 -23.96 2.02
C LYS A 28 -16.30 -22.98 1.21
N MET A 29 -14.98 -23.08 1.31
CA MET A 29 -14.06 -22.31 0.46
C MET A 29 -13.45 -23.20 -0.63
N LEU A 30 -13.67 -22.84 -1.89
CA LEU A 30 -13.08 -23.53 -3.03
C LEU A 30 -11.64 -23.04 -3.28
N ARG A 31 -10.72 -23.33 -2.36
CA ARG A 31 -9.33 -22.84 -2.41
C ARG A 31 -8.65 -23.08 -3.75
N LYS A 32 -8.69 -24.32 -4.26
CA LYS A 32 -8.06 -24.68 -5.54
C LYS A 32 -8.70 -23.95 -6.72
N TYR A 33 -10.02 -23.77 -6.69
CA TYR A 33 -10.73 -23.00 -7.71
C TYR A 33 -10.33 -21.52 -7.65
N ASN A 34 -10.28 -20.92 -6.47
CA ASN A 34 -9.81 -19.53 -6.28
C ASN A 34 -8.38 -19.32 -6.78
N ALA A 35 -7.52 -20.33 -6.63
CA ALA A 35 -6.16 -20.33 -7.16
C ALA A 35 -6.16 -20.37 -8.71
N VAL A 36 -7.01 -21.20 -9.34
CA VAL A 36 -7.19 -21.22 -10.80
C VAL A 36 -7.78 -19.91 -11.32
N LEU A 37 -8.79 -19.37 -10.65
CA LEU A 37 -9.39 -18.07 -10.95
C LEU A 37 -8.33 -16.97 -10.91
N THR A 38 -7.46 -16.98 -9.90
CA THR A 38 -6.31 -16.07 -9.80
C THR A 38 -5.42 -16.14 -11.05
N LEU A 39 -5.07 -17.35 -11.50
CA LEU A 39 -4.25 -17.53 -12.70
C LEU A 39 -4.96 -17.05 -13.98
N ILE A 40 -6.26 -17.33 -14.14
CA ILE A 40 -7.07 -16.83 -15.27
C ILE A 40 -7.08 -15.30 -15.27
N MET A 41 -7.34 -14.68 -14.12
CA MET A 41 -7.39 -13.22 -14.03
C MET A 41 -6.02 -12.58 -14.29
N LEU A 42 -4.93 -13.20 -13.84
CA LEU A 42 -3.58 -12.73 -14.17
C LEU A 42 -3.29 -12.87 -15.67
N ALA A 43 -3.67 -13.99 -16.29
CA ALA A 43 -3.51 -14.17 -17.74
C ALA A 43 -4.27 -13.09 -18.52
N LEU A 44 -5.48 -12.71 -18.09
CA LEU A 44 -6.23 -11.61 -18.67
C LEU A 44 -5.61 -10.24 -18.39
N ILE A 45 -5.10 -10.01 -17.17
CA ILE A 45 -4.46 -8.73 -16.81
C ILE A 45 -3.22 -8.49 -17.68
N PHE A 46 -2.43 -9.54 -17.93
CA PHE A 46 -1.19 -9.48 -18.70
C PHE A 46 -1.32 -9.96 -20.15
N SER A 47 -2.55 -10.13 -20.67
CA SER A 47 -2.80 -10.68 -22.01
C SER A 47 -2.11 -9.90 -23.13
N ASP A 48 -2.05 -8.57 -22.98
CA ASP A 48 -1.41 -7.62 -23.89
C ASP A 48 0.08 -7.37 -23.56
N LYS A 49 0.63 -8.03 -22.52
CA LYS A 49 1.97 -7.76 -21.97
C LYS A 49 2.72 -9.05 -21.63
N PRO A 50 2.99 -9.94 -22.60
CA PRO A 50 3.58 -11.27 -22.35
C PRO A 50 4.96 -11.19 -21.68
N LYS A 51 5.80 -10.21 -22.06
CA LYS A 51 7.11 -9.99 -21.41
C LYS A 51 6.97 -9.67 -19.91
N GLN A 52 5.96 -8.89 -19.53
CA GLN A 52 5.70 -8.59 -18.11
C GLN A 52 5.18 -9.82 -17.37
N ALA A 53 4.35 -10.65 -18.00
CA ALA A 53 3.89 -11.92 -17.42
C ALA A 53 5.08 -12.87 -17.15
N MET A 54 6.00 -12.99 -18.10
CA MET A 54 7.22 -13.80 -17.94
C MET A 54 8.07 -13.28 -16.78
N MET A 55 8.24 -11.96 -16.67
CA MET A 55 9.01 -11.37 -15.57
C MET A 55 8.32 -11.51 -14.21
N LEU A 56 6.99 -11.45 -14.15
CA LEU A 56 6.26 -11.79 -12.94
C LEU A 56 6.52 -13.25 -12.54
N ALA A 57 6.48 -14.19 -13.48
CA ALA A 57 6.78 -15.59 -13.21
C ALA A 57 8.23 -15.79 -12.71
N ALA A 58 9.20 -15.15 -13.38
CA ALA A 58 10.61 -15.17 -12.96
C ALA A 58 10.79 -14.56 -11.56
N PHE A 59 10.13 -13.45 -11.27
CA PHE A 59 10.13 -12.82 -9.95
C PHE A 59 9.58 -13.76 -8.87
N ILE A 60 8.49 -14.49 -9.14
CA ILE A 60 7.92 -15.45 -8.18
C ILE A 60 8.88 -16.60 -7.89
N ILE A 61 9.51 -17.16 -8.92
CA ILE A 61 10.51 -18.22 -8.75
C ILE A 61 11.70 -17.70 -7.94
N TRP A 62 12.24 -16.53 -8.30
CA TRP A 62 13.33 -15.87 -7.59
C TRP A 62 13.01 -15.68 -6.10
N GLN A 63 11.87 -15.06 -5.79
CA GLN A 63 11.47 -14.78 -4.41
C GLN A 63 11.23 -16.06 -3.63
N TYR A 64 10.60 -17.08 -4.23
CA TYR A 64 10.38 -18.36 -3.56
C TYR A 64 11.69 -19.04 -3.19
N VAL A 65 12.61 -19.19 -4.15
CA VAL A 65 13.91 -19.83 -3.93
C VAL A 65 14.69 -19.06 -2.87
N LEU A 66 14.72 -17.74 -2.94
CA LEU A 66 15.40 -16.88 -1.97
C LEU A 66 14.83 -17.04 -0.55
N ILE A 67 13.50 -16.91 -0.39
CA ILE A 67 12.86 -16.96 0.93
C ILE A 67 12.93 -18.38 1.51
N LYS A 68 12.74 -19.41 0.68
CA LYS A 68 12.87 -20.81 1.10
C LYS A 68 14.31 -21.15 1.48
N GLY A 69 15.28 -20.71 0.69
CA GLY A 69 16.71 -20.86 1.00
C GLY A 69 17.08 -20.16 2.30
N TYR A 70 16.64 -18.91 2.48
CA TYR A 70 16.86 -18.17 3.72
C TYR A 70 16.19 -18.86 4.93
N LEU A 71 14.99 -19.41 4.78
CA LEU A 71 14.33 -20.19 5.82
C LEU A 71 15.15 -21.41 6.24
N LEU A 72 15.75 -22.14 5.28
CA LEU A 72 16.61 -23.29 5.58
C LEU A 72 17.89 -22.86 6.30
N LEU A 73 18.55 -21.79 5.86
CA LEU A 73 19.73 -21.23 6.54
C LEU A 73 19.40 -20.76 7.97
N ARG A 74 18.27 -20.07 8.13
CA ARG A 74 17.80 -19.56 9.43
C ARG A 74 17.44 -20.68 10.41
N LYS A 75 17.08 -21.88 9.94
CA LYS A 75 16.87 -23.07 10.81
C LYS A 75 18.17 -23.56 11.42
N GLN A 76 19.29 -23.44 10.70
CA GLN A 76 20.62 -23.83 11.19
C GLN A 76 21.21 -22.74 12.09
N ASN A 77 21.25 -21.50 11.61
CA ASN A 77 21.79 -20.37 12.34
C ASN A 77 21.07 -19.07 11.98
N ASN A 78 20.60 -18.32 12.98
CA ASN A 78 19.93 -17.04 12.76
C ASN A 78 20.94 -15.89 12.59
N ASN A 79 21.70 -15.92 11.49
CA ASN A 79 22.76 -14.96 11.18
C ASN A 79 22.24 -13.62 10.61
N THR A 80 22.79 -12.51 11.09
CA THR A 80 22.38 -11.14 10.70
C THR A 80 22.86 -10.73 9.30
N VAL A 81 24.03 -11.17 8.86
CA VAL A 81 24.55 -10.88 7.51
C VAL A 81 23.70 -11.58 6.45
N MET A 82 23.38 -12.86 6.68
CA MET A 82 22.50 -13.63 5.78
C MET A 82 21.10 -13.02 5.69
N PHE A 83 20.59 -12.49 6.80
CA PHE A 83 19.35 -11.72 6.82
C PHE A 83 19.42 -10.48 5.92
N TYR A 84 20.46 -9.65 6.05
CA TYR A 84 20.60 -8.45 5.23
C TYR A 84 20.79 -8.80 3.75
N MET A 85 21.56 -9.84 3.42
CA MET A 85 21.69 -10.33 2.05
C MET A 85 20.35 -10.78 1.48
N ALA A 86 19.55 -11.54 2.25
CA ALA A 86 18.22 -11.97 1.81
C ALA A 86 17.28 -10.77 1.58
N VAL A 87 17.33 -9.74 2.43
CA VAL A 87 16.56 -8.51 2.22
C VAL A 87 17.00 -7.79 0.95
N ILE A 88 18.30 -7.58 0.75
CA ILE A 88 18.87 -6.91 -0.43
C ILE A 88 18.48 -7.65 -1.72
N LEU A 89 18.67 -8.97 -1.76
CA LEU A 89 18.31 -9.81 -2.91
C LEU A 89 16.79 -9.83 -3.17
N SER A 90 15.97 -9.71 -2.12
CA SER A 90 14.51 -9.68 -2.26
C SER A 90 14.03 -8.35 -2.84
N ILE A 91 14.65 -7.22 -2.47
CA ILE A 91 14.29 -5.90 -3.01
C ILE A 91 14.99 -5.55 -4.33
N LEU A 92 16.04 -6.28 -4.71
CA LEU A 92 16.84 -6.01 -5.92
C LEU A 92 16.00 -5.86 -7.20
N PRO A 93 15.03 -6.74 -7.52
CA PRO A 93 14.19 -6.55 -8.71
C PRO A 93 13.43 -5.22 -8.71
N LEU A 94 12.97 -4.77 -7.54
CA LEU A 94 12.30 -3.48 -7.40
C LEU A 94 13.29 -2.32 -7.59
N ILE A 95 14.51 -2.42 -7.05
CA ILE A 95 15.57 -1.43 -7.27
C ILE A 95 15.86 -1.31 -8.77
N LEU A 96 16.08 -2.44 -9.46
CA LEU A 96 16.31 -2.49 -10.90
C LEU A 96 15.16 -1.85 -11.68
N ALA A 97 13.91 -2.13 -11.30
CA ALA A 97 12.74 -1.50 -11.92
C ALA A 97 12.64 0.01 -11.67
N LYS A 98 13.11 0.50 -10.51
CA LYS A 98 13.13 1.93 -10.18
C LYS A 98 14.23 2.70 -10.92
N ILE A 99 15.36 2.05 -11.23
CA ILE A 99 16.45 2.65 -12.02
C ILE A 99 16.27 2.48 -13.53
N ALA A 100 15.38 1.59 -13.98
CA ALA A 100 15.10 1.34 -15.41
C ALA A 100 14.75 2.59 -16.25
N PRO A 101 14.13 3.66 -15.73
CA PRO A 101 13.99 4.91 -16.47
C PRO A 101 15.32 5.58 -16.85
N PHE A 102 16.39 5.35 -16.08
CA PHE A 102 17.72 5.90 -16.30
C PHE A 102 18.65 4.93 -17.06
N VAL A 103 18.30 3.64 -17.08
CA VAL A 103 19.06 2.58 -17.75
C VAL A 103 18.10 1.79 -18.64
N PRO A 104 17.96 2.15 -19.92
CA PRO A 104 16.96 1.56 -20.83
C PRO A 104 17.00 0.04 -20.90
N ASP A 105 18.19 -0.55 -20.80
CA ASP A 105 18.40 -2.00 -20.82
C ASP A 105 17.73 -2.73 -19.66
N LEU A 106 17.35 -2.03 -18.58
CA LEU A 106 16.65 -2.63 -17.44
C LEU A 106 15.12 -2.57 -17.56
N LYS A 107 14.56 -1.95 -18.63
CA LYS A 107 13.11 -1.86 -18.84
C LYS A 107 12.43 -3.23 -18.87
N PHE A 108 13.14 -4.29 -19.26
CA PHE A 108 12.56 -5.64 -19.26
C PHE A 108 12.13 -6.10 -17.86
N VAL A 109 12.80 -5.65 -16.78
CA VAL A 109 12.51 -6.08 -15.39
C VAL A 109 11.16 -5.54 -14.89
N VAL A 110 10.63 -4.50 -15.52
CA VAL A 110 9.43 -3.79 -15.05
C VAL A 110 8.16 -4.56 -15.40
N PHE A 111 7.33 -4.85 -14.39
CA PHE A 111 5.98 -5.38 -14.58
C PHE A 111 4.97 -4.70 -13.66
N ALA A 112 3.70 -4.65 -14.09
CA ALA A 112 2.62 -4.10 -13.28
C ALA A 112 2.49 -4.83 -11.92
N GLY A 113 2.52 -4.08 -10.82
CA GLY A 113 2.41 -4.65 -9.47
C GLY A 113 3.72 -4.99 -8.78
N ILE A 114 4.89 -4.87 -9.46
CA ILE A 114 6.21 -5.21 -8.88
C ILE A 114 6.42 -4.60 -7.49
N SER A 115 6.03 -3.34 -7.30
CA SER A 115 6.16 -2.64 -6.01
C SER A 115 5.39 -3.33 -4.88
N TYR A 116 4.14 -3.72 -5.11
CA TYR A 116 3.27 -4.30 -4.09
C TYR A 116 3.64 -5.77 -3.80
N VAL A 117 4.01 -6.54 -4.82
CA VAL A 117 4.47 -7.93 -4.61
C VAL A 117 5.84 -7.98 -3.94
N THR A 118 6.72 -6.98 -4.13
CA THR A 118 7.98 -6.88 -3.38
C THR A 118 7.73 -6.67 -1.90
N PHE A 119 6.77 -5.82 -1.50
CA PHE A 119 6.42 -5.69 -0.07
C PHE A 119 5.96 -7.01 0.54
N ARG A 120 5.17 -7.79 -0.23
CA ARG A 120 4.72 -9.13 0.19
C ARG A 120 5.86 -10.12 0.33
N ALA A 121 6.84 -10.09 -0.56
CA ALA A 121 7.97 -11.00 -0.54
C ALA A 121 8.98 -10.63 0.57
N VAL A 122 9.39 -9.36 0.65
CA VAL A 122 10.41 -8.93 1.62
C VAL A 122 9.89 -9.00 3.06
N GLN A 123 8.58 -8.78 3.30
CA GLN A 123 8.03 -9.04 4.64
C GLN A 123 8.11 -10.50 5.05
N MET A 124 8.06 -11.45 4.12
CA MET A 124 8.23 -12.86 4.47
C MET A 124 9.67 -13.14 4.91
N VAL A 125 10.67 -12.47 4.31
CA VAL A 125 12.06 -12.51 4.79
C VAL A 125 12.13 -11.99 6.24
N PHE A 126 11.46 -10.88 6.54
CA PHE A 126 11.36 -10.33 7.90
C PHE A 126 10.66 -11.29 8.88
N GLU A 127 9.55 -11.91 8.48
CA GLU A 127 8.81 -12.87 9.32
C GLU A 127 9.59 -14.19 9.53
N VAL A 128 10.39 -14.63 8.55
CA VAL A 128 11.33 -15.76 8.72
C VAL A 128 12.42 -15.38 9.72
N ARG A 129 13.02 -14.19 9.61
CA ARG A 129 14.03 -13.68 10.56
C ARG A 129 13.52 -13.71 12.00
N ASP A 130 12.28 -13.27 12.20
CA ASP A 130 11.64 -13.21 13.51
C ASP A 130 11.11 -14.59 13.98
N GLY A 131 11.18 -15.64 13.15
CA GLY A 131 10.72 -16.99 13.48
C GLY A 131 9.21 -17.21 13.41
N LEU A 132 8.50 -16.30 12.76
CA LEU A 132 7.05 -16.32 12.61
C LEU A 132 6.60 -17.22 11.47
N ILE A 133 7.42 -17.38 10.43
CA ILE A 133 7.27 -18.38 9.37
C ILE A 133 8.29 -19.50 9.61
N LYS A 134 7.80 -20.73 9.81
CA LYS A 134 8.63 -21.92 10.06
C LYS A 134 8.63 -22.90 8.88
N GLU A 135 7.58 -22.84 8.07
CA GLU A 135 7.36 -23.69 6.90
C GLU A 135 6.79 -22.87 5.77
N LEU A 136 7.21 -23.21 4.55
CA LEU A 136 6.78 -22.53 3.34
C LEU A 136 6.72 -23.55 2.20
N SER A 137 5.51 -23.79 1.70
CA SER A 137 5.27 -24.54 0.46
C SER A 137 5.20 -23.57 -0.72
N PHE A 138 5.58 -24.01 -1.92
CA PHE A 138 5.43 -23.20 -3.13
C PHE A 138 3.98 -22.74 -3.35
N PHE A 139 2.99 -23.63 -3.13
CA PHE A 139 1.58 -23.31 -3.31
C PHE A 139 1.11 -22.15 -2.43
N ASN A 140 1.30 -22.23 -1.11
CA ASN A 140 0.95 -21.15 -0.19
C ASN A 140 1.69 -19.84 -0.50
N PHE A 141 2.94 -19.93 -0.99
CA PHE A 141 3.75 -18.77 -1.35
C PHE A 141 3.13 -18.03 -2.54
N TRP A 142 2.94 -18.71 -3.67
CA TRP A 142 2.47 -18.03 -4.88
C TRP A 142 1.01 -17.61 -4.72
N GLU A 143 0.16 -18.39 -4.05
CA GLU A 143 -1.24 -18.03 -3.79
C GLU A 143 -1.34 -16.70 -3.02
N PHE A 144 -0.42 -16.47 -2.08
CA PHE A 144 -0.33 -15.21 -1.33
C PHE A 144 0.23 -14.05 -2.17
N VAL A 145 1.40 -14.25 -2.79
CA VAL A 145 2.07 -13.17 -3.51
C VAL A 145 1.28 -12.75 -4.74
N LEU A 146 0.73 -13.73 -5.49
CA LEU A 146 -0.01 -13.52 -6.72
C LEU A 146 -1.51 -13.29 -6.53
N PHE A 147 -2.01 -13.13 -5.30
CA PHE A 147 -3.43 -12.92 -5.05
C PHE A 147 -3.98 -11.77 -5.90
N PHE A 148 -4.69 -12.13 -7.00
CA PHE A 148 -4.97 -11.21 -8.10
C PHE A 148 -5.76 -9.98 -7.69
N PRO A 149 -6.68 -10.02 -6.70
CA PRO A 149 -7.48 -8.85 -6.40
C PRO A 149 -6.61 -7.66 -6.03
N ALA A 150 -5.45 -7.91 -5.42
CA ALA A 150 -4.53 -6.90 -4.90
C ALA A 150 -3.14 -6.98 -5.56
N ILE A 151 -3.05 -7.43 -6.83
CA ILE A 151 -1.75 -7.61 -7.52
C ILE A 151 -1.13 -6.29 -8.00
N SER A 152 -1.93 -5.40 -8.61
CA SER A 152 -1.42 -4.21 -9.31
C SER A 152 -1.15 -3.07 -8.32
N THR A 153 -2.21 -2.64 -7.67
CA THR A 153 -2.22 -1.78 -6.50
C THR A 153 -3.25 -2.39 -5.55
N GLY A 154 -3.20 -2.09 -4.26
CA GLY A 154 -4.16 -2.65 -3.30
C GLY A 154 -3.55 -2.83 -1.92
N PRO A 155 -4.35 -3.29 -0.95
CA PRO A 155 -3.84 -3.45 0.40
C PRO A 155 -2.69 -4.45 0.47
N ILE A 156 -1.60 -4.01 1.08
CA ILE A 156 -0.42 -4.83 1.39
C ILE A 156 -0.77 -5.70 2.58
N ASP A 157 -1.18 -6.93 2.27
CA ASP A 157 -1.52 -7.93 3.28
C ASP A 157 -0.28 -8.63 3.84
N ARG A 158 -0.40 -9.30 4.99
CA ARG A 158 0.64 -10.12 5.64
C ARG A 158 0.42 -11.60 5.40
N TYR A 159 1.49 -12.33 5.10
CA TYR A 159 1.42 -13.75 4.78
C TYR A 159 0.66 -14.56 5.84
N ARG A 160 1.02 -14.40 7.12
CA ARG A 160 0.37 -15.13 8.22
C ARG A 160 -1.12 -14.85 8.35
N ARG A 161 -1.54 -13.61 8.10
CA ARG A 161 -2.94 -13.21 8.18
C ARG A 161 -3.73 -13.80 7.02
N PHE A 162 -3.20 -13.69 5.80
CA PHE A 162 -3.77 -14.33 4.61
C PHE A 162 -3.91 -15.86 4.78
N GLN A 163 -2.87 -16.52 5.27
CA GLN A 163 -2.89 -17.97 5.52
C GLN A 163 -3.90 -18.36 6.59
N LYS A 164 -4.16 -17.51 7.59
CA LYS A 164 -5.19 -17.76 8.61
C LYS A 164 -6.59 -17.83 7.98
N ASP A 165 -6.93 -16.92 7.07
CA ASP A 165 -8.22 -16.92 6.38
C ASP A 165 -8.37 -18.16 5.48
N ILE A 166 -7.27 -18.62 4.88
CA ILE A 166 -7.25 -19.84 4.06
C ILE A 166 -7.42 -21.11 4.92
N GLN A 167 -6.73 -21.19 6.05
CA GLN A 167 -6.74 -22.37 6.90
C GLN A 167 -8.02 -22.48 7.73
N LYS A 168 -8.65 -21.34 8.03
CA LYS A 168 -9.92 -21.25 8.73
C LYS A 168 -10.92 -20.46 7.87
N PRO A 169 -11.53 -21.11 6.86
CA PRO A 169 -12.60 -20.51 6.07
C PRO A 169 -13.73 -19.94 6.95
N PRO A 170 -14.40 -18.86 6.51
CA PRO A 170 -15.57 -18.35 7.21
C PRO A 170 -16.70 -19.39 7.23
N SER A 171 -17.46 -19.40 8.32
CA SER A 171 -18.75 -20.09 8.36
C SER A 171 -19.74 -19.50 7.34
N ALA A 172 -20.85 -20.19 7.05
CA ALA A 172 -21.85 -19.71 6.10
C ALA A 172 -22.40 -18.32 6.48
N GLU A 173 -22.66 -18.08 7.77
CA GLU A 173 -23.14 -16.80 8.28
C GLU A 173 -22.08 -15.69 8.16
N GLU A 174 -20.83 -15.99 8.56
CA GLU A 174 -19.72 -15.05 8.37
C GLU A 174 -19.50 -14.72 6.89
N TYR A 175 -19.65 -15.71 6.01
CA TYR A 175 -19.52 -15.51 4.58
C TYR A 175 -20.66 -14.64 4.00
N GLN A 176 -21.90 -14.81 4.44
CA GLN A 176 -23.01 -13.93 4.04
C GLN A 176 -22.71 -12.46 4.37
N ASN A 177 -22.18 -12.20 5.57
CA ASN A 177 -21.76 -10.86 5.97
C ASN A 177 -20.60 -10.33 5.10
N LEU A 178 -19.63 -11.18 4.74
CA LEU A 178 -18.55 -10.82 3.83
C LEU A 178 -19.05 -10.52 2.42
N LEU A 179 -19.97 -11.32 1.90
CA LEU A 179 -20.57 -11.13 0.58
C LEU A 179 -21.32 -9.81 0.52
N TYR A 180 -22.19 -9.53 1.51
CA TYR A 180 -22.92 -8.26 1.61
C TYR A 180 -21.96 -7.06 1.67
N THR A 181 -20.97 -7.12 2.57
CA THR A 181 -19.96 -6.07 2.69
C THR A 181 -19.17 -5.92 1.38
N GLY A 182 -18.81 -7.04 0.75
CA GLY A 182 -18.06 -7.05 -0.49
C GLY A 182 -18.82 -6.42 -1.64
N MET A 183 -20.11 -6.72 -1.79
CA MET A 183 -20.99 -6.08 -2.77
C MET A 183 -21.09 -4.57 -2.52
N ASN A 184 -21.31 -4.14 -1.28
CA ASN A 184 -21.33 -2.72 -0.93
C ASN A 184 -20.01 -2.01 -1.28
N ARG A 185 -18.87 -2.68 -1.08
CA ARG A 185 -17.56 -2.15 -1.47
C ARG A 185 -17.41 -2.02 -3.00
N ILE A 186 -17.97 -2.94 -3.78
CA ILE A 186 -18.01 -2.80 -5.24
C ILE A 186 -18.83 -1.56 -5.63
N PHE A 187 -20.04 -1.37 -5.10
CA PHE A 187 -20.87 -0.19 -5.39
C PHE A 187 -20.20 1.11 -4.93
N GLN A 188 -19.60 1.12 -3.75
CA GLN A 188 -18.81 2.25 -3.26
C GLN A 188 -17.63 2.57 -4.20
N GLY A 189 -16.95 1.54 -4.68
CA GLY A 189 -15.87 1.69 -5.65
C GLY A 189 -16.33 2.35 -6.95
N PHE A 190 -17.51 1.98 -7.46
CA PHE A 190 -18.10 2.61 -8.64
C PHE A 190 -18.37 4.09 -8.42
N LEU A 191 -19.02 4.45 -7.31
CA LEU A 191 -19.26 5.85 -6.94
C LEU A 191 -17.95 6.63 -6.83
N TYR A 192 -16.95 6.07 -6.17
CA TYR A 192 -15.70 6.78 -5.89
C TYR A 192 -14.85 6.95 -7.14
N LYS A 193 -14.58 5.86 -7.88
CA LYS A 193 -13.63 5.86 -8.99
C LYS A 193 -14.25 6.34 -10.30
N PHE A 194 -15.42 5.83 -10.67
CA PHE A 194 -16.02 6.09 -11.99
C PHE A 194 -16.95 7.30 -12.02
N ILE A 195 -17.32 7.86 -10.85
CA ILE A 195 -18.15 9.08 -10.79
C ILE A 195 -17.34 10.22 -10.17
N ILE A 196 -17.03 10.16 -8.87
CA ILE A 196 -16.44 11.31 -8.17
C ILE A 196 -15.02 11.61 -8.67
N ALA A 197 -14.14 10.61 -8.71
CA ALA A 197 -12.77 10.81 -9.19
C ALA A 197 -12.74 11.20 -10.67
N TYR A 198 -13.59 10.62 -11.50
CA TYR A 198 -13.72 10.99 -12.91
C TYR A 198 -14.11 12.46 -13.09
N LEU A 199 -15.12 12.95 -12.36
CA LEU A 199 -15.53 14.36 -12.40
C LEU A 199 -14.44 15.30 -11.91
N LEU A 200 -13.76 14.96 -10.81
CA LEU A 200 -12.62 15.74 -10.30
C LEU A 200 -11.46 15.77 -11.30
N GLN A 201 -11.19 14.65 -11.96
CA GLN A 201 -10.16 14.57 -12.98
C GLN A 201 -10.49 15.49 -14.15
N GLN A 202 -11.64 15.27 -14.77
CA GLN A 202 -12.06 15.97 -15.99
C GLN A 202 -12.25 17.48 -15.76
N HIS A 203 -12.83 17.88 -14.63
CA HIS A 203 -13.23 19.26 -14.41
C HIS A 203 -12.31 20.04 -13.47
N VAL A 204 -11.34 19.40 -12.82
CA VAL A 204 -10.44 20.08 -11.87
C VAL A 204 -8.98 19.84 -12.18
N THR A 205 -8.52 18.57 -12.26
CA THR A 205 -7.08 18.32 -12.45
C THR A 205 -6.62 18.51 -13.89
N ASP A 206 -7.46 18.14 -14.86
CA ASP A 206 -7.14 18.17 -16.29
C ASP A 206 -7.74 19.42 -16.98
N ALA A 207 -8.52 20.20 -16.24
CA ALA A 207 -9.14 21.41 -16.74
C ALA A 207 -8.09 22.47 -17.11
N ALA A 208 -8.32 23.22 -18.18
CA ALA A 208 -7.37 24.23 -18.68
C ALA A 208 -6.95 25.25 -17.61
N PHE A 209 -7.86 25.63 -16.70
CA PHE A 209 -7.55 26.58 -15.63
C PHE A 209 -6.52 26.03 -14.64
N ALA A 210 -6.39 24.71 -14.47
CA ALA A 210 -5.38 24.10 -13.61
C ALA A 210 -3.96 24.48 -14.04
N ASN A 211 -3.77 24.68 -15.34
CA ASN A 211 -2.49 25.09 -15.92
C ASN A 211 -2.26 26.61 -15.88
N ALA A 212 -3.22 27.41 -15.40
CA ALA A 212 -2.98 28.82 -15.17
C ALA A 212 -1.97 29.02 -14.03
N ASP A 213 -1.00 29.90 -14.22
CA ASP A 213 0.04 30.23 -13.22
C ASP A 213 -0.42 31.28 -12.22
N THR A 214 -1.58 31.02 -11.58
CA THR A 214 -2.17 31.90 -10.57
C THR A 214 -2.25 31.21 -9.22
N ILE A 215 -2.20 31.98 -8.13
CA ILE A 215 -2.39 31.48 -6.76
C ILE A 215 -3.74 30.75 -6.64
N THR A 216 -4.81 31.35 -7.17
CA THR A 216 -6.15 30.77 -7.14
C THR A 216 -6.21 29.41 -7.84
N SER A 217 -5.61 29.30 -9.03
CA SER A 217 -5.54 28.02 -9.74
C SER A 217 -4.79 26.95 -8.95
N ASN A 218 -3.62 27.30 -8.39
CA ASN A 218 -2.84 26.37 -7.55
C ASN A 218 -3.63 25.89 -6.33
N ILE A 219 -4.41 26.76 -5.69
CA ILE A 219 -5.26 26.40 -4.54
C ILE A 219 -6.39 25.45 -4.96
N ILE A 220 -7.09 25.76 -6.06
CA ILE A 220 -8.16 24.90 -6.57
C ILE A 220 -7.60 23.54 -6.96
N TYR A 221 -6.46 23.51 -7.66
CA TYR A 221 -5.76 22.28 -8.03
C TYR A 221 -5.35 21.47 -6.79
N MET A 222 -4.79 22.11 -5.75
CA MET A 222 -4.40 21.44 -4.52
C MET A 222 -5.54 20.64 -3.88
N TYR A 223 -6.71 21.26 -3.70
CA TYR A 223 -7.87 20.57 -3.12
C TYR A 223 -8.48 19.56 -4.09
N GLY A 224 -8.59 19.92 -5.37
CA GLY A 224 -9.11 19.04 -6.42
C GLY A 224 -8.30 17.76 -6.55
N TYR A 225 -6.97 17.88 -6.66
CA TYR A 225 -6.04 16.76 -6.72
C TYR A 225 -6.08 15.92 -5.45
N SER A 226 -6.15 16.55 -4.26
CA SER A 226 -6.25 15.83 -2.98
C SER A 226 -7.48 14.92 -2.93
N LEU A 227 -8.63 15.43 -3.37
CA LEU A 227 -9.87 14.67 -3.43
C LEU A 227 -9.83 13.63 -4.54
N TYR A 228 -9.31 13.97 -5.73
CA TYR A 228 -9.14 13.03 -6.84
C TYR A 228 -8.29 11.83 -6.41
N LEU A 229 -7.10 12.09 -5.85
CA LEU A 229 -6.18 11.07 -5.36
C LEU A 229 -6.85 10.15 -4.33
N PHE A 230 -7.63 10.73 -3.41
CA PHE A 230 -8.39 9.95 -2.43
C PHE A 230 -9.45 9.08 -3.11
N PHE A 231 -10.34 9.66 -3.90
CA PHE A 231 -11.47 8.93 -4.47
C PHE A 231 -11.05 7.89 -5.51
N ASP A 232 -10.04 8.18 -6.33
CA ASP A 232 -9.50 7.19 -7.28
C ASP A 232 -8.91 5.99 -6.55
N PHE A 233 -8.08 6.26 -5.53
CA PHE A 233 -7.35 5.20 -4.85
C PHE A 233 -8.21 4.45 -3.81
N ALA A 234 -9.08 5.14 -3.08
CA ALA A 234 -10.04 4.53 -2.18
C ALA A 234 -11.12 3.77 -2.95
N GLY A 235 -11.55 4.26 -4.11
CA GLY A 235 -12.46 3.55 -5.01
C GLY A 235 -11.84 2.26 -5.53
N TYR A 236 -10.60 2.33 -6.03
CA TYR A 236 -9.84 1.14 -6.42
C TYR A 236 -9.67 0.16 -5.25
N SER A 237 -9.26 0.64 -4.07
CA SER A 237 -9.12 -0.21 -2.87
C SER A 237 -10.45 -0.88 -2.47
N SER A 238 -11.58 -0.20 -2.67
CA SER A 238 -12.91 -0.77 -2.40
C SER A 238 -13.21 -1.93 -3.35
N PHE A 239 -12.87 -1.83 -4.63
CA PHE A 239 -12.99 -2.98 -5.55
C PHE A 239 -12.15 -4.18 -5.12
N VAL A 240 -10.89 -3.94 -4.74
CA VAL A 240 -10.00 -4.99 -4.25
C VAL A 240 -10.58 -5.71 -3.03
N ILE A 241 -11.05 -4.94 -2.04
CA ILE A 241 -11.64 -5.47 -0.82
C ILE A 241 -12.94 -6.22 -1.16
N GLY A 242 -13.77 -5.67 -2.04
CA GLY A 242 -15.01 -6.29 -2.48
C GLY A 242 -14.81 -7.68 -3.08
N VAL A 243 -13.94 -7.77 -4.09
CA VAL A 243 -13.59 -9.05 -4.72
C VAL A 243 -12.94 -10.01 -3.73
N SER A 244 -12.03 -9.52 -2.87
CA SER A 244 -11.38 -10.36 -1.86
C SER A 244 -12.39 -11.00 -0.90
N TYR A 245 -13.37 -10.21 -0.45
CA TYR A 245 -14.38 -10.68 0.51
C TYR A 245 -15.32 -11.70 -0.14
N MET A 246 -15.68 -11.51 -1.41
CA MET A 246 -16.41 -12.51 -2.19
C MET A 246 -15.60 -13.81 -2.37
N MET A 247 -14.27 -13.73 -2.41
CA MET A 247 -13.40 -14.92 -2.39
C MET A 247 -13.26 -15.57 -1.01
N GLY A 248 -13.84 -14.98 0.04
CA GLY A 248 -13.75 -15.45 1.44
C GLY A 248 -12.50 -14.97 2.18
N ILE A 249 -11.72 -14.05 1.62
CA ILE A 249 -10.46 -13.55 2.21
C ILE A 249 -10.66 -12.11 2.70
N LYS A 250 -10.44 -11.86 4.00
CA LYS A 250 -10.74 -10.58 4.65
C LYS A 250 -9.62 -9.56 4.49
N THR A 251 -9.16 -9.28 3.26
CA THR A 251 -8.10 -8.28 2.89
C THR A 251 -8.17 -6.98 3.71
N PRO A 252 -7.04 -6.41 4.18
CA PRO A 252 -7.07 -5.29 5.12
C PRO A 252 -7.57 -4.00 4.45
N GLU A 253 -8.08 -3.09 5.27
CA GLU A 253 -8.54 -1.78 4.83
C GLU A 253 -7.36 -0.85 4.51
N ASN A 254 -7.55 0.02 3.52
CA ASN A 254 -6.57 1.06 3.16
C ASN A 254 -6.95 2.46 3.65
N PHE A 255 -8.24 2.76 3.81
CA PHE A 255 -8.69 4.09 4.18
C PHE A 255 -9.73 4.06 5.29
N ASN A 256 -9.61 4.97 6.26
CA ASN A 256 -10.58 5.14 7.34
C ASN A 256 -10.84 6.62 7.63
N LYS A 257 -11.63 7.25 6.76
CA LYS A 257 -12.02 8.68 6.85
C LYS A 257 -10.79 9.57 7.14
N PRO A 258 -9.79 9.60 6.25
CA PRO A 258 -8.50 10.26 6.54
C PRO A 258 -8.61 11.77 6.72
N PHE A 259 -9.58 12.45 6.10
CA PHE A 259 -9.68 13.92 6.16
C PHE A 259 -10.28 14.47 7.46
N ILE A 260 -10.80 13.61 8.36
CA ILE A 260 -11.25 14.02 9.70
C ILE A 260 -10.16 13.82 10.77
N SER A 261 -8.91 13.60 10.34
CA SER A 261 -7.78 13.37 11.23
C SER A 261 -7.42 14.63 11.99
N ARG A 262 -7.21 14.52 13.30
CA ARG A 262 -6.90 15.69 14.16
C ARG A 262 -5.43 16.09 14.13
N ASN A 263 -4.57 15.24 13.59
CA ASN A 263 -3.13 15.47 13.49
C ASN A 263 -2.51 14.50 12.49
N ILE A 264 -1.23 14.72 12.17
CA ILE A 264 -0.52 13.91 11.19
C ILE A 264 -0.32 12.45 11.61
N LYS A 265 -0.22 12.14 12.91
CA LYS A 265 -0.12 10.74 13.38
C LYS A 265 -1.44 10.00 13.15
N ASP A 266 -2.57 10.64 13.44
CA ASP A 266 -3.92 10.13 13.19
C ASP A 266 -4.17 9.95 11.68
N PHE A 267 -3.71 10.89 10.85
CA PHE A 267 -3.80 10.80 9.39
C PHE A 267 -3.12 9.54 8.84
N TRP A 268 -1.87 9.25 9.22
CA TRP A 268 -1.17 8.04 8.78
C TRP A 268 -1.71 6.74 9.38
N ASN A 269 -2.61 6.81 10.36
CA ASN A 269 -3.40 5.66 10.81
C ASN A 269 -4.72 5.49 10.04
N ARG A 270 -5.00 6.35 9.05
CA ARG A 270 -6.26 6.39 8.29
C ARG A 270 -6.06 6.49 6.78
N TRP A 271 -4.88 6.88 6.31
CA TRP A 271 -4.51 7.00 4.91
C TRP A 271 -3.58 5.87 4.50
N HIS A 272 -3.89 5.20 3.39
CA HIS A 272 -3.11 4.10 2.81
C HIS A 272 -2.56 3.14 3.90
N MET A 273 -3.45 2.72 4.80
CA MET A 273 -3.11 2.11 6.09
C MET A 273 -2.23 0.87 5.94
N SER A 274 -2.47 0.04 4.91
CA SER A 274 -1.63 -1.15 4.71
C SER A 274 -0.17 -0.79 4.45
N LEU A 275 0.09 0.26 3.66
CA LEU A 275 1.43 0.78 3.39
C LEU A 275 2.01 1.44 4.64
N SER A 276 1.25 2.34 5.26
CA SER A 276 1.70 3.05 6.47
C SER A 276 2.10 2.08 7.58
N PHE A 277 1.28 1.06 7.85
CA PHE A 277 1.57 0.05 8.87
C PHE A 277 2.71 -0.88 8.47
N TRP A 278 2.87 -1.17 7.18
CA TRP A 278 4.03 -1.91 6.69
C TRP A 278 5.32 -1.14 6.97
N PHE A 279 5.38 0.13 6.58
CA PHE A 279 6.52 1.01 6.83
C PHE A 279 6.79 1.18 8.33
N ARG A 280 5.75 1.45 9.12
CA ARG A 280 5.85 1.55 10.58
C ARG A 280 6.50 0.31 11.18
N ASP A 281 6.00 -0.89 10.85
CA ASP A 281 6.43 -2.11 11.50
C ASP A 281 7.80 -2.60 10.99
N PHE A 282 8.07 -2.48 9.69
CA PHE A 282 9.29 -3.03 9.07
C PHE A 282 10.44 -2.04 8.91
N ILE A 283 10.18 -0.73 8.91
CA ILE A 283 11.22 0.31 8.80
C ILE A 283 11.37 1.04 10.14
N TYR A 284 10.35 1.79 10.55
CA TYR A 284 10.43 2.63 11.76
C TYR A 284 10.71 1.80 13.02
N MET A 285 9.88 0.81 13.33
CA MET A 285 10.01 0.02 14.56
C MET A 285 11.28 -0.82 14.58
N ARG A 286 11.68 -1.40 13.45
CA ARG A 286 12.95 -2.16 13.36
C ARG A 286 14.15 -1.26 13.60
N PHE A 287 14.18 -0.07 13.00
CA PHE A 287 15.24 0.90 13.24
C PHE A 287 15.29 1.34 14.71
N VAL A 288 14.15 1.74 15.29
CA VAL A 288 14.07 2.20 16.68
C VAL A 288 14.54 1.10 17.64
N PHE A 289 14.11 -0.15 17.43
CA PHE A 289 14.56 -1.29 18.22
C PHE A 289 16.06 -1.53 18.10
N PHE A 290 16.59 -1.53 16.87
CA PHE A 290 18.03 -1.69 16.62
C PHE A 290 18.86 -0.59 17.29
N ALA A 291 18.50 0.67 17.08
CA ALA A 291 19.20 1.83 17.61
C ALA A 291 19.18 1.87 19.15
N THR A 292 18.05 1.50 19.75
CA THR A 292 17.91 1.41 21.22
C THR A 292 18.75 0.25 21.77
N LYS A 293 18.67 -0.93 21.16
CA LYS A 293 19.43 -2.11 21.59
C LYS A 293 20.95 -1.91 21.48
N LYS A 294 21.41 -1.23 20.43
CA LYS A 294 22.82 -0.89 20.22
C LYS A 294 23.27 0.36 20.96
N LYS A 295 22.38 1.03 21.72
CA LYS A 295 22.64 2.28 22.44
C LYS A 295 23.31 3.34 21.56
N LEU A 296 22.90 3.45 20.29
CA LEU A 296 23.51 4.37 19.32
C LEU A 296 23.41 5.82 19.78
N LEU A 297 22.35 6.17 20.50
CA LEU A 297 22.09 7.50 21.04
C LEU A 297 21.47 7.41 22.44
N LYS A 298 21.77 8.38 23.31
CA LYS A 298 21.21 8.44 24.67
C LYS A 298 19.75 8.92 24.70
N ASN A 299 19.35 9.79 23.77
CA ASN A 299 18.02 10.41 23.76
C ASN A 299 17.02 9.61 22.91
N ARG A 300 16.01 9.02 23.56
CA ARG A 300 14.89 8.29 22.91
C ARG A 300 14.14 9.09 21.85
N TYR A 301 14.01 10.41 22.03
CA TYR A 301 13.29 11.27 21.09
C TYR A 301 14.08 11.45 19.80
N THR A 302 15.41 11.62 19.89
CA THR A 302 16.29 11.69 18.72
C THR A 302 16.24 10.41 17.91
N ILE A 303 16.25 9.24 18.56
CA ILE A 303 16.08 7.94 17.88
C ILE A 303 14.74 7.89 17.14
N SER A 304 13.65 8.32 17.79
CA SER A 304 12.33 8.39 17.15
C SER A 304 12.31 9.35 15.95
N TYR A 305 12.99 10.48 16.01
CA TYR A 305 13.02 11.46 14.92
C TYR A 305 13.83 10.98 13.73
N ILE A 306 14.98 10.35 13.97
CA ILE A 306 15.75 9.69 12.91
C ILE A 306 14.94 8.54 12.30
N GLY A 307 14.24 7.76 13.14
CA GLY A 307 13.35 6.71 12.65
C GLY A 307 12.23 7.24 11.77
N ALA A 308 11.58 8.33 12.17
CA ALA A 308 10.51 8.97 11.39
C ALA A 308 11.04 9.54 10.07
N PHE A 309 12.21 10.19 10.11
CA PHE A 309 12.92 10.66 8.93
C PHE A 309 13.20 9.51 7.96
N LEU A 310 13.87 8.44 8.41
CA LEU A 310 14.19 7.27 7.58
C LEU A 310 12.92 6.64 6.99
N ASN A 311 11.87 6.52 7.81
CA ASN A 311 10.60 5.94 7.39
C ASN A 311 9.95 6.71 6.23
N PHE A 312 9.77 8.02 6.37
CA PHE A 312 9.14 8.82 5.32
C PHE A 312 10.07 9.12 4.15
N PHE A 313 11.38 9.21 4.37
CA PHE A 313 12.36 9.38 3.30
C PHE A 313 12.38 8.14 2.38
N ILE A 314 12.44 6.93 2.95
CA ILE A 314 12.36 5.68 2.17
C ILE A 314 10.99 5.56 1.48
N MET A 315 9.90 6.00 2.13
CA MET A 315 8.58 6.05 1.51
C MET A 315 8.55 7.00 0.30
N GLY A 316 9.20 8.16 0.39
CA GLY A 316 9.39 9.09 -0.72
C GLY A 316 10.19 8.45 -1.86
N ILE A 317 11.33 7.81 -1.56
CA ILE A 317 12.12 7.07 -2.57
C ILE A 317 11.28 5.99 -3.25
N TRP A 318 10.49 5.24 -2.48
CA TRP A 318 9.63 4.20 -3.01
C TRP A 318 8.60 4.74 -4.02
N HIS A 319 8.13 5.97 -3.83
CA HIS A 319 7.18 6.60 -4.75
C HIS A 319 7.78 7.08 -6.07
N ILE A 320 9.11 7.21 -6.17
CA ILE A 320 9.78 7.67 -7.40
C ILE A 320 9.31 6.84 -8.60
N ALA A 321 8.81 7.53 -9.61
CA ALA A 321 8.33 6.96 -10.86
C ALA A 321 8.81 7.85 -12.02
N GLY A 322 9.56 7.27 -12.95
CA GLY A 322 10.14 8.02 -14.07
C GLY A 322 11.20 9.02 -13.63
N HIS A 323 11.24 10.19 -14.31
CA HIS A 323 12.25 11.24 -14.10
C HIS A 323 11.89 12.25 -13.00
N HIS A 324 10.69 12.14 -12.44
CA HIS A 324 10.12 13.07 -11.46
C HIS A 324 10.57 12.73 -10.03
N ILE A 325 11.85 12.88 -9.73
CA ILE A 325 12.46 12.42 -8.46
C ILE A 325 12.17 13.38 -7.30
N TYR A 326 12.32 14.68 -7.53
CA TYR A 326 12.41 15.68 -6.46
C TYR A 326 11.12 15.79 -5.65
N GLN A 327 9.95 15.77 -6.31
CA GLN A 327 8.66 15.93 -5.62
C GLN A 327 8.40 14.83 -4.58
N TYR A 328 8.80 13.59 -4.84
CA TYR A 328 8.54 12.47 -3.93
C TYR A 328 9.51 12.47 -2.74
N ILE A 329 10.75 12.91 -2.97
CA ILE A 329 11.72 13.11 -1.88
C ILE A 329 11.25 14.26 -0.99
N ILE A 330 10.86 15.40 -1.58
CA ILE A 330 10.35 16.56 -0.83
C ILE A 330 9.08 16.18 -0.06
N TYR A 331 8.17 15.43 -0.68
CA TYR A 331 6.96 14.89 -0.01
C TYR A 331 7.31 14.04 1.22
N GLY A 332 8.28 13.13 1.10
CA GLY A 332 8.75 12.32 2.22
C GLY A 332 9.35 13.17 3.35
N LEU A 333 10.21 14.12 3.01
CA LEU A 333 10.82 15.04 3.98
C LEU A 333 9.78 15.94 4.66
N TYR A 334 8.80 16.41 3.90
CA TYR A 334 7.68 17.20 4.39
C TYR A 334 6.87 16.44 5.46
N HIS A 335 6.50 15.19 5.19
CA HIS A 335 5.78 14.37 6.18
C HIS A 335 6.64 13.97 7.38
N ALA A 336 7.95 13.76 7.20
CA ALA A 336 8.87 13.58 8.32
C ALA A 336 8.88 14.81 9.24
N ALA A 337 8.99 16.01 8.66
CA ALA A 337 8.97 17.26 9.40
C ALA A 337 7.65 17.44 10.16
N LEU A 338 6.50 17.24 9.49
CA LEU A 338 5.20 17.32 10.16
C LEU A 338 5.09 16.36 11.34
N PHE A 339 5.55 15.11 11.18
CA PHE A 339 5.51 14.11 12.25
C PHE A 339 6.37 14.51 13.46
N ILE A 340 7.59 15.00 13.21
CA ILE A 340 8.54 15.44 14.25
C ILE A 340 8.03 16.70 14.95
N LEU A 341 7.59 17.71 14.19
CA LEU A 341 7.06 18.96 14.72
C LEU A 341 5.80 18.72 15.56
N PHE A 342 4.90 17.85 15.08
CA PHE A 342 3.72 17.48 15.87
C PHE A 342 4.08 16.75 17.16
N ASP A 343 5.09 15.87 17.15
CA ASP A 343 5.56 15.22 18.38
C ASP A 343 6.17 16.22 19.38
N ILE A 344 6.94 17.20 18.91
CA ILE A 344 7.47 18.28 19.75
C ILE A 344 6.31 19.11 20.34
N PHE A 345 5.35 19.48 19.50
CA PHE A 345 4.14 20.20 19.90
C PHE A 345 3.36 19.43 20.97
N GLU A 346 3.09 18.14 20.74
CA GLU A 346 2.34 17.27 21.65
C GLU A 346 3.01 17.19 23.02
N ARG A 347 4.34 17.07 23.06
CA ARG A 347 5.11 17.05 24.30
C ARG A 347 5.07 18.37 25.05
N LYS A 348 5.26 19.49 24.35
CA LYS A 348 5.15 20.83 24.96
C LYS A 348 3.72 21.07 25.47
N ASN A 349 2.71 20.65 24.72
CA ASN A 349 1.31 20.81 25.13
C ASN A 349 0.96 19.96 26.36
N LYS A 350 1.50 18.74 26.50
CA LYS A 350 1.33 17.93 27.71
C LYS A 350 1.86 18.64 28.97
N LYS A 351 2.92 19.44 28.84
CA LYS A 351 3.52 20.20 29.95
C LYS A 351 2.80 21.53 30.23
N HIS A 352 2.49 22.29 29.19
CA HIS A 352 2.03 23.69 29.31
C HIS A 352 0.52 23.88 29.05
N LYS A 353 -0.18 22.86 28.55
CA LYS A 353 -1.64 22.85 28.30
C LYS A 353 -2.17 24.04 27.47
N PHE A 354 -1.37 24.61 26.58
CA PHE A 354 -1.77 25.75 25.75
C PHE A 354 -2.78 25.39 24.64
N TRP A 355 -2.93 24.10 24.31
CA TRP A 355 -3.95 23.57 23.40
C TRP A 355 -4.94 22.68 24.18
N PRO A 356 -6.05 23.27 24.69
CA PRO A 356 -7.01 22.55 25.52
C PRO A 356 -7.85 21.57 24.71
N ASN A 357 -8.31 20.50 25.37
CA ASN A 357 -9.13 19.47 24.76
C ASN A 357 -10.62 19.87 24.77
N ASN A 358 -11.02 20.77 23.88
CA ASN A 358 -12.42 21.16 23.68
C ASN A 358 -12.88 20.94 22.23
N LYS A 359 -14.20 21.02 21.99
CA LYS A 359 -14.80 20.76 20.66
C LYS A 359 -14.27 21.70 19.59
N PHE A 360 -14.06 22.98 19.92
CA PHE A 360 -13.53 23.97 18.98
C PHE A 360 -12.09 23.64 18.55
N MET A 361 -11.20 23.40 19.51
CA MET A 361 -9.80 23.02 19.26
C MET A 361 -9.69 21.70 18.50
N HIS A 362 -10.63 20.79 18.72
CA HIS A 362 -10.73 19.56 17.93
C HIS A 362 -11.02 19.85 16.46
N VAL A 363 -12.05 20.66 16.15
CA VAL A 363 -12.39 21.01 14.76
C VAL A 363 -11.24 21.79 14.11
N LEU A 364 -10.65 22.74 14.84
CA LEU A 364 -9.49 23.49 14.38
C LEU A 364 -8.31 22.58 14.05
N ALA A 365 -8.03 21.57 14.88
CA ALA A 365 -6.97 20.60 14.62
C ALA A 365 -7.23 19.77 13.34
N ILE A 366 -8.48 19.42 13.06
CA ILE A 366 -8.87 18.77 11.80
C ILE A 366 -8.61 19.68 10.61
N VAL A 367 -9.07 20.93 10.66
CA VAL A 367 -8.90 21.91 9.58
C VAL A 367 -7.42 22.14 9.30
N ILE A 368 -6.62 22.37 10.33
CA ILE A 368 -5.16 22.55 10.20
C ILE A 368 -4.53 21.31 9.55
N THR A 369 -4.84 20.12 10.06
CA THR A 369 -4.28 18.86 9.53
C THR A 369 -4.67 18.66 8.07
N PHE A 370 -5.93 18.93 7.72
CA PHE A 370 -6.44 18.84 6.35
C PHE A 370 -5.63 19.71 5.40
N HIS A 371 -5.37 20.98 5.73
CA HIS A 371 -4.58 21.88 4.88
C HIS A 371 -3.13 21.41 4.72
N PHE A 372 -2.47 20.98 5.80
CA PHE A 372 -1.11 20.43 5.70
C PHE A 372 -1.08 19.16 4.84
N VAL A 373 -2.07 18.28 4.97
CA VAL A 373 -2.17 17.08 4.13
C VAL A 373 -2.38 17.44 2.66
N CYS A 374 -3.30 18.36 2.36
CA CYS A 374 -3.57 18.82 0.99
C CYS A 374 -2.34 19.45 0.35
N PHE A 375 -1.59 20.26 1.10
CA PHE A 375 -0.33 20.82 0.62
C PHE A 375 0.72 19.72 0.36
N GLY A 376 0.79 18.70 1.22
CA GLY A 376 1.58 17.50 0.95
C GLY A 376 1.20 16.84 -0.39
N PHE A 377 -0.10 16.71 -0.67
CA PHE A 377 -0.56 16.15 -1.94
C PHE A 377 -0.28 17.05 -3.15
N LEU A 378 -0.30 18.38 -2.98
CA LEU A 378 0.14 19.31 -4.02
C LEU A 378 1.61 19.08 -4.38
N ILE A 379 2.49 18.91 -3.38
CA ILE A 379 3.89 18.52 -3.62
C ILE A 379 3.93 17.17 -4.36
N PHE A 380 3.23 16.17 -3.84
CA PHE A 380 3.20 14.82 -4.41
C PHE A 380 2.79 14.78 -5.89
N SER A 381 1.84 15.64 -6.29
CA SER A 381 1.35 15.73 -7.67
C SER A 381 2.42 16.11 -8.69
N GLY A 382 3.49 16.81 -8.27
CA GLY A 382 4.48 17.40 -9.17
C GLY A 382 4.00 18.67 -9.88
N HIS A 383 2.80 19.17 -9.58
CA HIS A 383 2.25 20.39 -10.18
C HIS A 383 3.14 21.62 -9.98
N LEU A 384 3.84 21.69 -8.83
CA LEU A 384 4.76 22.78 -8.53
C LEU A 384 6.05 22.75 -9.37
N ASN A 385 6.36 21.64 -10.04
CA ASN A 385 7.56 21.55 -10.86
C ASN A 385 7.52 22.46 -12.09
N ARG A 386 6.35 23.00 -12.48
CA ARG A 386 6.27 23.97 -13.59
C ARG A 386 6.95 25.31 -13.29
N TYR A 387 7.27 25.56 -12.02
CA TYR A 387 7.89 26.81 -11.57
C TYR A 387 9.42 26.72 -11.41
N PHE A 388 10.02 25.55 -11.61
CA PHE A 388 11.44 25.27 -11.40
C PHE A 388 11.99 24.44 -12.55
#